data_AF-A0A946ZP34-F1
#
_entry.id   AF-A0A946ZP34-F1
#
_cell.length_a   1.000
_cell.length_b   1.000
_cell.length_c   1.000
_cell.angle_alpha   90.00
_cell.angle_beta   90.00
_cell.angle_gamma   90.00
#
_symmetry.space_group_name_H-M   'P 1'
#
loop_
_entity.id
_entity.type
_entity.pdbx_description
1 polymer ?
#
loop_
_entity_poly.entity_id
_entity_poly.type
_entity_poly.pdbx_seq_one_letter_code
_entity_poly.pdbx_strand_id
1 'polypeptide(L)'
;MTQLKMLQLKVKGIAGNLASFINLKILLITGVIVLGSCETQEAEYEELNDKKAVALFEEVVRETTPKVRELIEKYPEILSEKGTMKEDRVLALEKETQKVLLPMVNGTKGLLKSYDVDEKYLQQEFQDLDDPRIALVGLMILASESKEQMAVANNFVKAFGTVGYALQGATLQEDKDWVDCLIVAVGIDVVVDFVKGNITEAIAKKAIKKIASRALGAIGAAIAVYEFGSCMGWY
;
A
#
# COMPACT_ATOMS: atom_id res chain seq x y z
N MET A 1 -22.10 -9.95 -82.41
CA MET A 1 -20.73 -9.73 -81.90
C MET A 1 -20.72 -8.68 -80.78
N THR A 2 -21.68 -8.74 -79.84
CA THR A 2 -21.97 -7.61 -78.93
C THR A 2 -22.14 -8.03 -77.47
N GLN A 3 -22.37 -9.33 -77.19
CA GLN A 3 -22.56 -9.85 -75.83
C GLN A 3 -21.25 -10.26 -75.14
N LEU A 4 -20.16 -10.50 -75.88
CA LEU A 4 -18.86 -10.89 -75.28
C LEU A 4 -18.09 -9.71 -74.66
N LYS A 5 -18.29 -8.47 -75.14
CA LYS A 5 -17.62 -7.28 -74.61
C LYS A 5 -18.16 -6.79 -73.26
N MET A 6 -19.41 -7.13 -72.91
CA MET A 6 -19.99 -6.75 -71.62
C MET A 6 -19.53 -7.62 -70.45
N LEU A 7 -19.11 -8.87 -70.69
CA LEU A 7 -18.59 -9.76 -69.65
C LEU A 7 -17.14 -9.44 -69.22
N GLN A 8 -16.33 -8.91 -70.13
CA GLN A 8 -14.93 -8.54 -69.84
C GLN A 8 -14.80 -7.26 -68.98
N LEU A 9 -15.83 -6.41 -68.92
CA LEU A 9 -15.82 -5.17 -68.13
C LEU A 9 -16.21 -5.37 -66.66
N LYS A 10 -16.96 -6.43 -66.32
CA LYS A 10 -17.38 -6.69 -64.93
C LYS A 10 -16.30 -7.37 -64.07
N VAL A 11 -15.35 -8.09 -64.68
CA VAL A 11 -14.31 -8.82 -63.93
C VAL A 11 -13.18 -7.90 -63.45
N LYS A 12 -12.89 -6.81 -64.18
CA LYS A 12 -11.84 -5.83 -63.80
C LYS A 12 -12.20 -4.93 -62.60
N GLY A 13 -13.49 -4.78 -62.28
CA GLY A 13 -13.94 -3.92 -61.17
C GLY A 13 -13.88 -4.57 -59.79
N ILE A 14 -13.79 -5.90 -59.69
CA ILE A 14 -13.87 -6.63 -58.42
C ILE A 14 -12.48 -6.98 -57.86
N ALA A 15 -11.47 -7.12 -58.73
CA ALA A 15 -10.11 -7.48 -58.32
C ALA A 15 -9.33 -6.35 -57.61
N GLY A 16 -9.65 -5.07 -57.87
CA GLY A 16 -8.98 -3.93 -57.25
C GLY A 16 -9.36 -3.68 -55.79
N ASN A 17 -10.59 -4.00 -55.42
CA ASN A 17 -11.10 -3.71 -54.07
C ASN A 17 -10.68 -4.78 -53.04
N LEU A 18 -10.39 -6.02 -53.44
CA LEU A 18 -10.02 -7.07 -52.49
C LEU A 18 -8.60 -6.90 -51.92
N ALA A 19 -7.65 -6.39 -52.72
CA ALA A 19 -6.26 -6.16 -52.28
C ALA A 19 -6.14 -4.99 -51.28
N SER A 20 -7.04 -4.00 -51.37
CA SER A 20 -7.06 -2.84 -50.47
C SER A 20 -7.54 -3.21 -49.05
N PHE A 21 -8.56 -4.07 -48.94
CA PHE A 21 -9.07 -4.52 -47.63
C PHE A 21 -8.10 -5.44 -46.87
N ILE A 22 -7.26 -6.21 -47.55
CA ILE A 22 -6.28 -7.09 -46.91
C ILE A 22 -5.12 -6.28 -46.31
N ASN A 23 -4.62 -5.26 -47.02
CA ASN A 23 -3.55 -4.40 -46.51
C ASN A 23 -3.99 -3.54 -45.32
N LEU A 24 -5.25 -3.08 -45.28
CA LEU A 24 -5.77 -2.31 -44.14
C LEU A 24 -5.91 -3.15 -42.86
N LYS A 25 -6.27 -4.44 -42.98
CA LYS A 25 -6.38 -5.34 -41.82
C LYS A 25 -5.02 -5.75 -41.27
N ILE A 26 -4.01 -5.96 -42.12
CA ILE A 26 -2.66 -6.28 -41.68
C ILE A 26 -2.07 -5.10 -40.88
N LEU A 27 -2.28 -3.86 -41.34
CA LEU A 27 -1.78 -2.66 -40.66
C LEU A 27 -2.39 -2.48 -39.25
N LEU A 28 -3.68 -2.79 -39.08
CA LEU A 28 -4.36 -2.73 -37.78
C LEU A 28 -3.88 -3.81 -36.80
N ILE A 29 -3.56 -5.02 -37.29
CA ILE A 29 -3.08 -6.12 -36.43
C ILE A 29 -1.63 -5.86 -35.97
N THR A 30 -0.76 -5.34 -36.83
CA THR A 30 0.61 -4.94 -36.41
C THR A 30 0.61 -3.77 -35.43
N GLY A 31 -0.33 -2.83 -35.54
CA GLY A 31 -0.45 -1.72 -34.59
C GLY A 31 -0.82 -2.16 -33.17
N VAL A 32 -1.70 -3.15 -33.02
CA VAL A 32 -2.13 -3.65 -31.70
C VAL A 32 -1.01 -4.45 -31.00
N ILE A 33 -0.18 -5.18 -31.75
CA ILE A 33 0.91 -5.98 -31.18
C ILE A 33 2.05 -5.09 -30.65
N VAL A 34 2.33 -3.95 -31.30
CA VAL A 34 3.36 -3.00 -30.82
C VAL A 34 2.89 -2.26 -29.56
N LEU A 35 1.59 -2.00 -29.40
CA LEU A 35 1.05 -1.35 -28.20
C LEU A 35 0.94 -2.31 -27.01
N GLY A 36 0.55 -3.58 -27.22
CA GLY A 36 0.43 -4.57 -26.14
C GLY A 36 1.77 -5.10 -25.60
N SER A 37 2.87 -4.92 -26.35
CA SER A 37 4.21 -5.33 -25.93
C SER A 37 4.92 -4.32 -25.02
N CYS A 38 4.40 -3.07 -24.93
CA CYS A 38 4.96 -2.04 -24.05
C CYS A 38 4.37 -2.12 -22.64
N GLU A 39 3.04 -2.32 -22.51
CA GLU A 39 2.37 -2.42 -21.20
C GLU A 39 2.78 -3.66 -20.39
N THR A 40 3.14 -4.77 -21.04
CA THR A 40 3.50 -6.01 -20.33
C THR A 40 4.89 -5.97 -19.70
N GLN A 41 5.83 -5.20 -20.26
CA GLN A 41 7.20 -5.09 -19.74
C GLN A 41 7.29 -4.06 -18.59
N GLU A 42 6.49 -2.99 -18.66
CA GLU A 42 6.43 -1.96 -17.62
C GLU A 42 5.76 -2.47 -16.34
N ALA A 43 4.63 -3.18 -16.46
CA ALA A 43 3.92 -3.73 -15.30
C ALA A 43 4.72 -4.79 -14.52
N GLU A 44 5.48 -5.65 -15.21
CA GLU A 44 6.33 -6.66 -14.56
C GLU A 44 7.55 -6.02 -13.87
N TYR A 45 8.07 -4.92 -14.41
CA TYR A 45 9.19 -4.17 -13.83
C TYR A 45 8.77 -3.31 -12.63
N GLU A 46 7.58 -2.70 -12.65
CA GLU A 46 6.99 -1.99 -11.50
C GLU A 46 6.73 -2.93 -10.33
N GLU A 47 6.09 -4.10 -10.57
CA GLU A 47 5.80 -5.07 -9.51
C GLU A 47 7.08 -5.61 -8.83
N LEU A 48 8.18 -5.73 -9.58
CA LEU A 48 9.48 -6.15 -9.05
C LEU A 48 10.12 -5.08 -8.16
N ASN A 49 9.98 -3.79 -8.53
CA ASN A 49 10.51 -2.67 -7.75
C ASN A 49 9.74 -2.50 -6.43
N ASP A 50 8.42 -2.67 -6.45
CA ASP A 50 7.59 -2.59 -5.24
C ASP A 50 7.95 -3.69 -4.24
N LYS A 51 8.04 -4.95 -4.68
CA LYS A 51 8.42 -6.07 -3.80
C LYS A 51 9.79 -5.84 -3.16
N LYS A 52 10.75 -5.30 -3.92
CA LYS A 52 12.08 -4.99 -3.40
C LYS A 52 12.03 -3.86 -2.38
N ALA A 53 11.26 -2.80 -2.63
CA ALA A 53 11.08 -1.70 -1.70
C ALA A 53 10.40 -2.16 -0.40
N VAL A 54 9.40 -3.04 -0.49
CA VAL A 54 8.72 -3.66 0.64
C VAL A 54 9.68 -4.49 1.48
N ALA A 55 10.50 -5.35 0.86
CA ALA A 55 11.48 -6.16 1.56
C ALA A 55 12.55 -5.32 2.28
N LEU A 56 13.03 -4.26 1.65
CA LEU A 56 13.97 -3.31 2.28
C LEU A 56 13.32 -2.59 3.47
N PHE A 57 12.05 -2.23 3.34
CA PHE A 57 11.32 -1.63 4.44
C PHE A 57 11.12 -2.62 5.60
N GLU A 58 10.76 -3.87 5.31
CA GLU A 58 10.62 -4.93 6.33
C GLU A 58 11.88 -5.08 7.17
N GLU A 59 13.06 -5.08 6.53
CA GLU A 59 14.35 -5.11 7.22
C GLU A 59 14.49 -3.94 8.21
N VAL A 60 14.18 -2.72 7.76
CA VAL A 60 14.19 -1.52 8.61
C VAL A 60 13.22 -1.66 9.79
N VAL A 61 12.02 -2.21 9.56
CA VAL A 61 11.06 -2.43 10.66
C VAL A 61 11.63 -3.42 11.67
N ARG A 62 12.14 -4.58 11.22
CA ARG A 62 12.72 -5.61 12.09
C ARG A 62 13.90 -5.08 12.90
N GLU A 63 14.73 -4.20 12.34
CA GLU A 63 15.83 -3.56 13.07
C GLU A 63 15.36 -2.48 14.07
N THR A 64 14.23 -1.83 13.79
CA THR A 64 13.71 -0.73 14.60
C THR A 64 12.83 -1.23 15.74
N THR A 65 12.08 -2.32 15.53
CA THR A 65 11.15 -2.89 16.50
C THR A 65 11.78 -3.17 17.88
N PRO A 66 12.97 -3.80 18.01
CA PRO A 66 13.60 -4.01 19.31
C PRO A 66 13.89 -2.70 20.06
N LYS A 67 14.29 -1.64 19.33
CA LYS A 67 14.58 -0.31 19.90
C LYS A 67 13.30 0.37 20.39
N VAL A 68 12.19 0.18 19.67
CA VAL A 68 10.87 0.67 20.09
C VAL A 68 10.39 -0.07 21.34
N ARG A 69 10.61 -1.39 21.41
CA ARG A 69 10.34 -2.18 22.61
C ARG A 69 11.14 -1.68 23.80
N GLU A 70 12.45 -1.50 23.66
CA GLU A 70 13.30 -0.93 24.72
C GLU A 70 12.79 0.43 25.19
N LEU A 71 12.34 1.29 24.26
CA LEU A 71 11.76 2.58 24.57
C LEU A 71 10.46 2.43 25.40
N ILE A 72 9.56 1.55 25.01
CA ILE A 72 8.29 1.33 25.73
C ILE A 72 8.55 0.71 27.12
N GLU A 73 9.49 -0.23 27.23
CA GLU A 73 9.88 -0.83 28.51
C GLU A 73 10.55 0.20 29.44
N LYS A 74 11.27 1.17 28.88
CA LYS A 74 11.87 2.30 29.62
C LYS A 74 10.81 3.28 30.16
N TYR A 75 9.65 3.37 29.51
CA TYR A 75 8.54 4.25 29.86
C TYR A 75 7.23 3.47 29.99
N PRO A 76 7.10 2.61 31.03
CA PRO A 76 5.92 1.76 31.22
C PRO A 76 4.63 2.57 31.40
N GLU A 77 4.73 3.85 31.76
CA GLU A 77 3.59 4.76 31.89
C GLU A 77 2.86 5.00 30.56
N ILE A 78 3.50 4.77 29.40
CA ILE A 78 2.89 4.88 28.06
C ILE A 78 1.71 3.90 27.91
N LEU A 79 1.84 2.71 28.51
CA LEU A 79 0.83 1.65 28.43
C LEU A 79 -0.16 1.69 29.60
N SER A 80 0.03 2.60 30.56
CA SER A 80 -0.79 2.68 31.77
C SER A 80 -1.98 3.62 31.55
N GLU A 81 -3.20 3.07 31.59
CA GLU A 81 -4.47 3.82 31.53
C GLU A 81 -4.63 4.89 32.63
N LYS A 82 -3.80 4.86 33.69
CA LYS A 82 -4.00 5.65 34.92
C LYS A 82 -2.88 6.64 35.24
N GLY A 83 -1.86 6.77 34.40
CA GLY A 83 -0.71 7.65 34.65
C GLY A 83 -0.83 9.01 33.98
N THR A 84 -0.91 10.10 34.74
CA THR A 84 -0.60 11.43 34.20
C THR A 84 0.92 11.62 34.22
N MET A 85 1.54 11.47 33.04
CA MET A 85 2.97 11.69 32.90
C MET A 85 3.25 13.21 32.96
N LYS A 86 4.34 13.61 33.63
CA LYS A 86 4.73 15.02 33.68
C LYS A 86 5.09 15.51 32.27
N GLU A 87 4.72 16.75 31.96
CA GLU A 87 4.85 17.35 30.62
C GLU A 87 6.30 17.33 30.09
N ASP A 88 7.28 17.57 30.95
CA ASP A 88 8.71 17.49 30.63
C ASP A 88 9.14 16.07 30.21
N ARG A 89 8.56 15.05 30.85
CA ARG A 89 8.78 13.64 30.46
C ARG A 89 8.07 13.27 29.16
N VAL A 90 6.87 13.81 28.92
CA VAL A 90 6.15 13.62 27.64
C VAL A 90 6.98 14.19 26.50
N LEU A 91 7.52 15.40 26.67
CA LEU A 91 8.36 16.03 25.67
C LEU A 91 9.67 15.27 25.41
N ALA A 92 10.31 14.77 26.47
CA ALA A 92 11.53 13.97 26.34
C ALA A 92 11.25 12.65 25.58
N LEU A 93 10.14 12.00 25.91
CA LEU A 93 9.69 10.78 25.25
C LEU A 93 9.34 11.02 23.78
N GLU A 94 8.59 12.08 23.44
CA GLU A 94 8.26 12.43 22.06
C GLU A 94 9.53 12.57 21.20
N LYS A 95 10.55 13.28 21.72
CA LYS A 95 11.83 13.45 21.02
C LYS A 95 12.60 12.14 20.86
N GLU A 96 12.64 11.31 21.90
CA GLU A 96 13.31 10.02 21.84
C GLU A 96 12.60 9.08 20.87
N THR A 97 11.26 9.11 20.86
CA THR A 97 10.41 8.35 19.94
C THR A 97 10.64 8.76 18.50
N GLN A 98 10.65 10.07 18.22
CA GLN A 98 10.93 10.58 16.88
C GLN A 98 12.29 10.11 16.37
N LYS A 99 13.31 10.11 17.24
CA LYS A 99 14.65 9.61 16.90
C LYS A 99 14.67 8.11 16.63
N VAL A 100 13.98 7.31 17.45
CA VAL A 100 13.93 5.85 17.29
C VAL A 100 13.18 5.45 16.01
N LEU A 101 12.12 6.17 15.65
CA LEU A 101 11.29 5.86 14.49
C LEU A 101 11.80 6.48 13.17
N LEU A 102 12.75 7.41 13.21
CA LEU A 102 13.28 8.06 12.02
C LEU A 102 13.77 7.10 10.92
N PRO A 103 14.45 5.97 11.21
CA PRO A 103 14.79 4.97 10.21
C PRO A 103 13.56 4.43 9.47
N MET A 104 12.48 4.13 10.20
CA MET A 104 11.21 3.69 9.61
C MET A 104 10.55 4.79 8.79
N VAL A 105 10.56 6.04 9.25
CA VAL A 105 10.04 7.16 8.45
C VAL A 105 10.78 7.27 7.11
N ASN A 106 12.10 7.19 7.13
CA ASN A 106 12.92 7.22 5.92
C ASN A 106 12.69 6.00 5.03
N GLY A 107 12.59 4.81 5.61
CA GLY A 107 12.24 3.59 4.90
C GLY A 107 10.87 3.72 4.22
N THR A 108 9.86 4.26 4.92
CA THR A 108 8.53 4.49 4.36
C THR A 108 8.55 5.51 3.23
N LYS A 109 9.34 6.59 3.32
CA LYS A 109 9.50 7.54 2.19
C LYS A 109 10.07 6.84 0.96
N GLY A 110 11.09 6.00 1.15
CA GLY A 110 11.66 5.17 0.08
C GLY A 110 10.65 4.20 -0.54
N LEU A 111 9.84 3.56 0.31
CA LEU A 111 8.76 2.67 -0.10
C LEU A 111 7.66 3.40 -0.87
N LEU A 112 7.16 4.51 -0.34
CA LEU A 112 6.10 5.31 -0.95
C LEU A 112 6.49 5.87 -2.32
N LYS A 113 7.79 6.13 -2.52
CA LYS A 113 8.31 6.52 -3.82
C LYS A 113 8.16 5.42 -4.88
N SER A 114 8.16 4.14 -4.52
CA SER A 114 7.90 3.06 -5.49
C SER A 114 6.43 3.03 -5.92
N TYR A 115 5.52 3.51 -5.06
CA TYR A 115 4.10 3.69 -5.35
C TYR A 115 3.75 5.10 -5.89
N ASP A 116 4.72 5.79 -6.50
CA ASP A 116 4.58 7.14 -7.09
C ASP A 116 4.08 8.24 -6.14
N VAL A 117 4.23 8.05 -4.83
CA VAL A 117 3.89 9.08 -3.85
C VAL A 117 5.09 9.99 -3.60
N ASP A 118 4.99 11.23 -4.09
CA ASP A 118 6.02 12.26 -3.93
C ASP A 118 6.07 12.84 -2.51
N GLU A 119 7.28 13.20 -2.05
CA GLU A 119 7.50 13.81 -0.73
C GLU A 119 6.73 15.12 -0.52
N LYS A 120 6.44 15.90 -1.58
CA LYS A 120 5.61 17.10 -1.47
C LYS A 120 4.21 16.78 -0.96
N TYR A 121 3.67 15.62 -1.32
CA TYR A 121 2.36 15.19 -0.81
C TYR A 121 2.44 14.90 0.69
N LEU A 122 3.50 14.21 1.13
CA LEU A 122 3.74 13.96 2.56
C LEU A 122 3.92 15.26 3.34
N GLN A 123 4.69 16.20 2.81
CA GLN A 123 4.91 17.51 3.40
C GLN A 123 3.61 18.31 3.54
N GLN A 124 2.66 18.16 2.62
CA GLN A 124 1.35 18.81 2.69
C GLN A 124 0.46 18.22 3.78
N GLU A 125 0.47 16.90 3.94
CA GLU A 125 -0.44 16.20 4.87
C GLU A 125 0.12 16.16 6.30
N PHE A 126 1.43 15.95 6.47
CA PHE A 126 2.07 15.82 7.79
C PHE A 126 2.76 17.10 8.29
N GLN A 127 3.01 18.08 7.43
CA GLN A 127 3.76 19.33 7.73
C GLN A 127 5.24 19.14 8.13
N ASP A 128 5.65 17.93 8.49
CA ASP A 128 7.02 17.54 8.77
C ASP A 128 7.32 16.20 8.07
N LEU A 129 8.41 16.12 7.31
CA LEU A 129 8.84 14.90 6.63
C LEU A 129 9.53 13.89 7.55
N ASP A 130 9.82 14.30 8.78
CA ASP A 130 10.32 13.45 9.85
C ASP A 130 9.23 13.11 10.87
N ASP A 131 7.95 13.33 10.51
CA ASP A 131 6.80 12.96 11.32
C ASP A 131 6.71 11.43 11.46
N PRO A 132 6.77 10.87 12.69
CA PRO A 132 6.75 9.42 12.90
C PRO A 132 5.46 8.73 12.45
N ARG A 133 4.37 9.47 12.28
CA ARG A 133 3.10 8.95 11.75
C ARG A 133 3.25 8.48 10.30
N ILE A 134 4.23 8.99 9.55
CA ILE A 134 4.57 8.48 8.21
C ILE A 134 4.91 6.99 8.29
N ALA A 135 5.61 6.53 9.34
CA ALA A 135 6.00 5.13 9.49
C ALA A 135 4.80 4.17 9.47
N LEU A 136 3.62 4.61 9.94
CA LEU A 136 2.39 3.82 9.95
C LEU A 136 1.91 3.46 8.55
N VAL A 137 2.11 4.35 7.56
CA VAL A 137 1.74 4.07 6.17
C VAL A 137 2.59 2.93 5.62
N GLY A 138 3.88 2.92 5.94
CA GLY A 138 4.79 1.85 5.51
C GLY A 138 4.43 0.52 6.15
N LEU A 139 4.09 0.53 7.45
CA LEU A 139 3.58 -0.66 8.13
C LEU A 139 2.31 -1.21 7.47
N MET A 140 1.39 -0.34 7.04
CA MET A 140 0.20 -0.77 6.30
C MET A 140 0.55 -1.46 4.99
N ILE A 141 1.44 -0.86 4.20
CA ILE A 141 1.89 -1.42 2.92
C ILE A 141 2.54 -2.79 3.12
N LEU A 142 3.46 -2.87 4.09
CA LEU A 142 4.15 -4.10 4.44
C LEU A 142 3.17 -5.21 4.81
N ALA A 143 2.18 -4.87 5.64
CA ALA A 143 1.21 -5.84 6.10
C ALA A 143 0.35 -6.37 4.93
N SER A 144 -0.09 -5.51 4.00
CA SER A 144 -0.83 -5.94 2.80
C SER A 144 -0.06 -6.82 1.83
N GLU A 145 1.27 -6.80 1.86
CA GLU A 145 2.12 -7.65 1.02
C GLU A 145 2.46 -9.00 1.66
N SER A 146 2.09 -9.22 2.93
CA SER A 146 2.23 -10.53 3.59
C SER A 146 1.16 -11.50 3.06
N LYS A 147 1.45 -12.06 1.88
CA LYS A 147 0.52 -12.75 0.95
C LYS A 147 -0.07 -14.08 1.43
N GLU A 148 0.23 -14.58 2.61
CA GLU A 148 -0.21 -15.93 2.98
C GLU A 148 -1.68 -16.05 3.42
N GLN A 149 -2.40 -14.95 3.70
CA GLN A 149 -3.73 -15.06 4.34
C GLN A 149 -4.84 -14.17 3.74
N MET A 150 -4.83 -13.94 2.41
CA MET A 150 -5.92 -13.23 1.70
C MET A 150 -7.32 -13.83 1.90
N ALA A 151 -7.45 -15.11 2.28
CA ALA A 151 -8.75 -15.75 2.53
C ALA A 151 -9.40 -15.30 3.85
N VAL A 152 -8.61 -15.12 4.91
CA VAL A 152 -9.08 -14.68 6.24
C VAL A 152 -9.39 -13.19 6.20
N ALA A 153 -8.49 -12.40 5.60
CA ALA A 153 -8.66 -10.98 5.35
C ALA A 153 -9.97 -10.65 4.58
N ASN A 154 -10.32 -11.44 3.56
CA ASN A 154 -11.57 -11.28 2.82
C ASN A 154 -12.83 -11.66 3.62
N ASN A 155 -12.76 -12.70 4.46
CA ASN A 155 -13.85 -13.08 5.34
C ASN A 155 -14.08 -12.02 6.43
N PHE A 156 -13.01 -11.47 6.98
CA PHE A 156 -13.03 -10.36 7.93
C PHE A 156 -13.66 -9.12 7.29
N VAL A 157 -13.19 -8.70 6.13
CA VAL A 157 -13.73 -7.56 5.38
C VAL A 157 -15.23 -7.74 5.05
N LYS A 158 -15.67 -8.96 4.72
CA LYS A 158 -17.09 -9.27 4.52
C LYS A 158 -17.89 -9.19 5.82
N ALA A 159 -17.35 -9.69 6.93
CA ALA A 159 -18.01 -9.65 8.23
C ALA A 159 -18.18 -8.21 8.75
N PHE A 160 -17.12 -7.39 8.64
CA PHE A 160 -17.09 -6.02 9.15
C PHE A 160 -17.65 -4.97 8.18
N GLY A 161 -17.68 -5.24 6.87
CA GLY A 161 -18.41 -4.41 5.89
C GLY A 161 -19.90 -4.31 6.19
N THR A 162 -20.46 -5.25 6.96
CA THR A 162 -21.84 -5.24 7.46
C THR A 162 -22.04 -4.55 8.82
N VAL A 163 -20.98 -4.23 9.56
CA VAL A 163 -21.07 -3.84 10.99
C VAL A 163 -20.23 -2.58 11.24
N GLY A 164 -20.60 -1.46 10.62
CA GLY A 164 -19.85 -0.21 10.68
C GLY A 164 -19.75 0.49 12.05
N TYR A 165 -20.31 -0.03 13.16
CA TYR A 165 -20.43 0.76 14.40
C TYR A 165 -20.36 0.01 15.75
N ALA A 166 -19.94 -1.26 15.84
CA ALA A 166 -20.16 -2.03 17.09
C ALA A 166 -18.95 -2.71 17.77
N LEU A 167 -17.70 -2.56 17.32
CA LEU A 167 -16.61 -3.39 17.86
C LEU A 167 -15.43 -2.56 18.42
N GLN A 168 -15.68 -1.92 19.55
CA GLN A 168 -14.68 -1.77 20.62
C GLN A 168 -14.73 -3.06 21.45
N GLY A 169 -13.89 -4.06 21.13
CA GLY A 169 -13.79 -5.27 21.95
C GLY A 169 -13.91 -6.61 21.21
N ALA A 170 -13.54 -6.68 19.93
CA ALA A 170 -13.30 -7.99 19.31
C ALA A 170 -12.11 -8.66 20.02
N THR A 171 -12.38 -9.74 20.74
CA THR A 171 -11.36 -10.67 21.23
C THR A 171 -11.04 -11.63 20.09
N LEU A 172 -9.80 -11.55 19.58
CA LEU A 172 -9.36 -12.25 18.38
C LEU A 172 -8.61 -13.53 18.77
N GLN A 173 -8.94 -14.64 18.10
CA GLN A 173 -8.47 -16.00 18.37
C GLN A 173 -6.96 -16.20 18.10
N GLU A 174 -6.41 -17.29 18.62
CA GLU A 174 -4.97 -17.60 18.78
C GLU A 174 -4.11 -17.68 17.51
N ASP A 175 -4.69 -17.65 16.30
CA ASP A 175 -3.93 -17.57 15.04
C ASP A 175 -3.85 -16.09 14.60
N LYS A 176 -2.79 -15.39 15.01
CA LYS A 176 -2.59 -13.95 14.74
C LYS A 176 -2.36 -13.70 13.25
N ASP A 177 -3.41 -13.31 12.53
CA ASP A 177 -3.33 -12.78 11.17
C ASP A 177 -2.80 -11.34 11.21
N TRP A 178 -1.98 -10.94 10.23
CA TRP A 178 -1.36 -9.61 10.17
C TRP A 178 -2.40 -8.48 10.10
N VAL A 179 -3.56 -8.78 9.50
CA VAL A 179 -4.69 -7.85 9.32
C VAL A 179 -5.22 -7.41 10.67
N ASP A 180 -5.37 -8.37 11.60
CA ASP A 180 -5.86 -8.13 12.94
C ASP A 180 -4.92 -7.19 13.71
N CYS A 181 -3.62 -7.34 13.49
CA CYS A 181 -2.59 -6.55 14.15
C CYS A 181 -2.49 -5.13 13.61
N LEU A 182 -2.71 -4.94 12.31
CA LEU A 182 -2.76 -3.62 11.70
C LEU A 182 -4.04 -2.86 12.08
N ILE A 183 -5.16 -3.55 12.28
CA ILE A 183 -6.42 -2.93 12.70
C ILE A 183 -6.32 -2.38 14.12
N VAL A 184 -5.69 -3.12 15.04
CA VAL A 184 -5.42 -2.63 16.39
C VAL A 184 -4.53 -1.39 16.35
N ALA A 185 -3.50 -1.40 15.49
CA ALA A 185 -2.51 -0.31 15.40
C ALA A 185 -2.99 0.95 14.66
N VAL A 186 -3.80 0.81 13.60
CA VAL A 186 -4.11 1.92 12.66
C VAL A 186 -5.63 2.15 12.48
N GLY A 187 -6.46 1.18 12.85
CA GLY A 187 -7.91 1.25 12.77
C GLY A 187 -8.52 0.71 11.47
N ILE A 188 -9.72 0.15 11.59
CA ILE A 188 -10.36 -0.68 10.55
C ILE A 188 -10.65 0.06 9.24
N ASP A 189 -11.04 1.34 9.30
CA ASP A 189 -11.44 2.12 8.12
C ASP A 189 -10.31 2.28 7.08
N VAL A 190 -9.04 2.23 7.52
CA VAL A 190 -7.88 2.45 6.66
C VAL A 190 -7.42 1.11 6.06
N VAL A 191 -7.55 0.03 6.81
CA VAL A 191 -7.07 -1.31 6.45
C VAL A 191 -7.92 -1.97 5.35
N VAL A 192 -9.23 -1.71 5.31
CA VAL A 192 -10.14 -2.34 4.33
C VAL A 192 -9.74 -2.06 2.88
N ASP A 193 -9.22 -0.87 2.56
CA ASP A 193 -8.81 -0.54 1.19
C ASP A 193 -7.51 -1.24 0.79
N PHE A 194 -6.61 -1.48 1.74
CA PHE A 194 -5.32 -2.18 1.54
C PHE A 194 -5.49 -3.69 1.40
N VAL A 195 -6.47 -4.26 2.09
CA VAL A 195 -6.76 -5.70 2.03
C VAL A 195 -7.46 -6.11 0.72
N LYS A 196 -8.23 -5.20 0.11
CA LYS A 196 -9.11 -5.52 -1.02
C LYS A 196 -8.44 -5.50 -2.40
N GLY A 197 -7.22 -4.98 -2.54
CA GLY A 197 -6.65 -4.78 -3.86
C GLY A 197 -5.16 -4.49 -3.88
N ASN A 198 -4.62 -4.39 -5.09
CA ASN A 198 -3.26 -3.94 -5.32
C ASN A 198 -3.11 -2.51 -4.79
N ILE A 199 -2.05 -2.27 -4.03
CA ILE A 199 -1.76 -0.95 -3.47
C ILE A 199 -1.46 -0.01 -4.64
N THR A 200 -2.28 1.02 -4.80
CA THR A 200 -2.10 2.08 -5.81
C THR A 200 -1.74 3.39 -5.12
N GLU A 201 -1.17 4.33 -5.88
CA GLU A 201 -0.90 5.70 -5.41
C GLU A 201 -2.12 6.32 -4.70
N ALA A 202 -3.33 6.13 -5.26
CA ALA A 202 -4.57 6.66 -4.68
C ALA A 202 -4.91 6.04 -3.31
N ILE A 203 -4.70 4.72 -3.15
CA ILE A 203 -4.91 4.01 -1.89
C ILE A 203 -3.87 4.47 -0.85
N ALA A 204 -2.60 4.59 -1.26
CA ALA A 204 -1.52 5.10 -0.41
C ALA A 204 -1.80 6.53 0.08
N LYS A 205 -2.16 7.45 -0.84
CA LYS A 205 -2.55 8.83 -0.51
C LYS A 205 -3.75 8.90 0.44
N LYS A 206 -4.74 8.03 0.24
CA LYS A 206 -5.91 7.95 1.14
C LYS A 206 -5.51 7.51 2.56
N ALA A 207 -4.63 6.53 2.69
CA ALA A 207 -4.08 6.13 4.00
C ALA A 207 -3.29 7.26 4.65
N ILE A 208 -2.40 7.92 3.91
CA ILE A 208 -1.64 9.09 4.38
C ILE A 208 -2.58 10.12 4.99
N LYS A 209 -3.62 10.53 4.25
CA LYS A 209 -4.59 11.53 4.72
C LYS A 209 -5.35 11.08 5.97
N LYS A 210 -5.76 9.81 6.04
CA LYS A 210 -6.44 9.27 7.22
C LYS A 210 -5.51 9.20 8.44
N ILE A 211 -4.25 8.81 8.26
CA ILE A 211 -3.27 8.75 9.35
C ILE A 211 -2.91 10.15 9.83
N ALA A 212 -2.64 11.08 8.91
CA ALA A 212 -2.36 12.48 9.24
C ALA A 212 -3.49 13.13 10.04
N SER A 213 -4.74 12.75 9.78
CA SER A 213 -5.91 13.28 10.49
C SER A 213 -6.29 12.55 11.78
N ARG A 214 -5.75 11.35 12.06
CA ARG A 214 -6.20 10.50 13.19
C ARG A 214 -5.10 10.05 14.16
N ALA A 215 -3.83 10.02 13.76
CA ALA A 215 -2.77 9.41 14.59
C ALA A 215 -2.26 10.35 15.71
N LEU A 216 -2.04 9.76 16.89
CA LEU A 216 -1.71 10.39 18.18
C LEU A 216 -0.22 10.78 18.31
N GLY A 217 0.35 11.45 17.31
CA GLY A 217 1.74 11.96 17.36
C GLY A 217 2.81 10.85 17.35
N ALA A 218 4.02 11.15 17.84
CA ALA A 218 5.13 10.20 17.80
C ALA A 218 4.91 9.01 18.73
N ILE A 219 4.39 9.26 19.95
CA ILE A 219 4.11 8.20 20.93
C ILE A 219 3.10 7.19 20.35
N GLY A 220 2.02 7.66 19.72
CA GLY A 220 1.05 6.78 19.07
C GLY A 220 1.68 5.92 17.98
N ALA A 221 2.61 6.49 17.20
CA ALA A 221 3.32 5.72 16.17
C ALA A 221 4.22 4.63 16.78
N ALA A 222 4.88 4.89 17.91
CA ALA A 222 5.70 3.88 18.59
C ALA A 222 4.87 2.72 19.15
N ILE A 223 3.71 3.01 19.75
CA ILE A 223 2.80 1.97 20.24
C ILE A 223 2.38 1.05 19.09
N ALA A 224 1.95 1.62 17.96
CA ALA A 224 1.58 0.86 16.78
C ALA A 224 2.73 -0.03 16.25
N VAL A 225 3.96 0.48 16.21
CA VAL A 225 5.14 -0.30 15.78
C VAL A 225 5.43 -1.45 16.74
N TYR A 226 5.29 -1.22 18.05
CA TYR A 226 5.45 -2.25 19.07
C TYR A 226 4.38 -3.33 18.97
N GLU A 227 3.11 -2.96 18.91
CA GLU A 227 2.01 -3.92 18.77
C GLU A 227 2.16 -4.75 17.48
N PHE A 228 2.53 -4.10 16.37
CA PHE A 228 2.79 -4.79 15.11
C PHE A 228 3.96 -5.77 15.23
N GLY A 229 5.09 -5.35 15.80
CA GLY A 229 6.26 -6.22 15.98
C GLY A 229 5.99 -7.41 16.91
N SER A 230 5.24 -7.20 17.99
CA SER A 230 4.78 -8.25 18.91
C SER A 230 3.89 -9.27 18.19
N CYS A 231 3.01 -8.78 17.32
CA CYS A 231 2.16 -9.64 16.52
C CYS A 231 2.96 -10.49 15.54
N MET A 232 3.94 -9.88 14.85
CA MET A 232 4.79 -10.56 13.87
C MET A 232 5.81 -11.52 14.52
N GLY A 233 5.86 -11.61 15.85
CA GLY A 233 6.78 -12.50 16.56
C GLY A 233 8.24 -12.12 16.38
N TRP A 234 8.53 -10.83 16.16
CA TRP A 234 9.90 -10.36 15.97
C TRP A 234 10.70 -10.25 17.27
N TYR A 235 10.08 -10.61 18.41
CA TYR A 235 10.72 -10.70 19.72
C TYR A 235 9.88 -11.52 20.71
#